data_AF-A0A2R7QSK5-F1
#
_entry.id   AF-A0A2R7QSK5-F1
#
_cell.length_a   1.000
_cell.length_b   1.000
_cell.length_c   1.000
_cell.angle_alpha   90.00
_cell.angle_beta   90.00
_cell.angle_gamma   90.00
#
_symmetry.space_group_name_H-M   'P 1'
#
loop_
_entity.id
_entity.type
_entity.pdbx_description
1 polymer ?
#
loop_
_entity_poly.entity_id
_entity_poly.type
_entity_poly.pdbx_seq_one_letter_code
_entity_poly.pdbx_strand_id
1 'polypeptide(L)'
;AGDSLVLAGDFAGARREFEKALPLAGATDGCIIRVNLVLSIEHLGDERAAAEDTTAAARLFADGLAVVDAAPQGCFSPGGSGAAGTGAGMQLEQAAERLKQKADDAAAGGGTPQHAEGQPAPSESGQESQLDRLQESSREAQRERNTGQERDEYLRDDDYGSGPDRPW
;
A
#
# COMPACT_ATOMS: atom_id res chain seq x y z
N ALA A 1 14.78 13.54 -2.17
CA ALA A 1 15.83 12.90 -1.35
C ALA A 1 15.24 11.84 -0.43
N GLY A 2 14.16 12.14 0.33
CA GLY A 2 13.49 11.14 1.17
C GLY A 2 13.09 9.85 0.44
N ASP A 3 12.34 9.96 -0.66
CA ASP A 3 11.86 8.76 -1.38
C ASP A 3 13.00 7.86 -1.90
N SER A 4 14.10 8.45 -2.39
CA SER A 4 15.28 7.67 -2.81
C SER A 4 15.97 6.97 -1.64
N LEU A 5 15.92 7.55 -0.44
CA LEU A 5 16.46 6.92 0.76
C LEU A 5 15.58 5.76 1.23
N VAL A 6 14.25 5.89 1.11
CA VAL A 6 13.31 4.78 1.33
C VAL A 6 13.62 3.63 0.39
N LEU A 7 13.80 3.88 -0.91
CA LEU A 7 14.15 2.85 -1.89
C LEU A 7 15.51 2.21 -1.64
N ALA A 8 16.43 2.93 -1.00
CA ALA A 8 17.73 2.43 -0.58
C ALA A 8 17.71 1.71 0.79
N GLY A 9 16.56 1.67 1.48
CA GLY A 9 16.41 1.10 2.81
C GLY A 9 16.95 1.97 3.96
N ASP A 10 17.37 3.22 3.70
CA ASP A 10 17.80 4.16 4.74
C ASP A 10 16.59 4.95 5.28
N PHE A 11 15.77 4.29 6.09
CA PHE A 11 14.57 4.90 6.67
C PHE A 11 14.89 5.99 7.69
N ALA A 12 16.04 5.92 8.37
CA ALA A 12 16.51 6.97 9.27
C ALA A 12 16.90 8.23 8.48
N GLY A 13 17.57 8.08 7.34
CA GLY A 13 17.83 9.17 6.39
C GLY A 13 16.56 9.73 5.80
N ALA A 14 15.65 8.85 5.36
CA ALA A 14 14.37 9.25 4.79
C ALA A 14 13.55 10.10 5.78
N ARG A 15 13.43 9.67 7.05
CA ARG A 15 12.77 10.44 8.11
C ARG A 15 13.30 11.86 8.20
N ARG A 16 14.63 12.04 8.29
CA ARG A 16 15.27 13.36 8.39
C ARG A 16 14.96 14.25 7.17
N GLU A 17 15.00 13.68 5.97
CA GLU A 17 14.72 14.43 4.75
C GLU A 17 13.24 14.83 4.64
N PHE A 18 12.30 13.96 5.04
CA PHE A 18 10.88 14.32 5.05
C PHE A 18 10.55 15.36 6.13
N GLU A 19 11.12 15.24 7.34
CA GLU A 19 10.98 16.25 8.40
C GLU A 19 11.49 17.62 7.95
N LYS A 20 12.60 17.66 7.22
CA LYS A 20 13.17 18.89 6.65
C LYS A 20 12.32 19.46 5.52
N ALA A 21 11.73 18.61 4.68
CA ALA A 21 10.91 19.01 3.55
C ALA A 21 9.52 19.53 3.97
N LEU A 22 8.94 18.94 5.02
CA LEU A 22 7.58 19.23 5.48
C LEU A 22 7.28 20.73 5.72
N PRO A 23 8.11 21.52 6.43
CA PRO A 23 7.83 22.94 6.64
C PRO A 23 7.99 23.80 5.38
N LEU A 24 8.61 23.27 4.32
CA LEU A 24 8.84 23.97 3.05
C LEU A 24 7.74 23.67 2.02
N ALA A 25 6.89 22.69 2.29
CA ALA A 25 5.89 22.18 1.36
C ALA A 25 4.60 22.99 1.38
N GLY A 26 3.96 23.11 0.22
CA GLY A 26 2.58 23.57 0.13
C GLY A 26 1.60 22.56 0.73
N ALA A 27 0.33 22.96 0.91
CA ALA A 27 -0.67 22.11 1.57
C ALA A 27 -0.82 20.71 0.94
N THR A 28 -0.87 20.63 -0.39
CA THR A 28 -1.02 19.38 -1.15
C THR A 28 0.18 18.45 -0.97
N ASP A 29 1.40 18.96 -1.17
CA ASP A 29 2.64 18.18 -1.05
C ASP A 29 2.93 17.80 0.40
N GLY A 30 2.56 18.67 1.34
CA GLY A 30 2.67 18.41 2.78
C GLY A 30 1.92 17.17 3.22
N CYS A 31 0.76 16.86 2.63
CA CYS A 31 0.03 15.64 2.94
C CYS A 31 0.78 14.38 2.46
N ILE A 32 1.37 14.41 1.26
CA ILE A 32 2.15 13.29 0.72
C ILE A 32 3.45 13.09 1.52
N ILE A 33 4.14 14.18 1.87
CA ILE A 33 5.34 14.13 2.71
C ILE A 33 5.02 13.52 4.08
N ARG A 34 3.86 13.86 4.67
CA ARG A 34 3.42 13.24 5.93
C ARG A 34 3.19 11.75 5.79
N VAL A 35 2.57 11.28 4.70
CA VAL A 35 2.42 9.84 4.45
C VAL A 35 3.78 9.16 4.45
N ASN A 36 4.73 9.66 3.65
CA ASN A 36 6.05 9.03 3.54
C ASN A 36 6.87 9.12 4.84
N LEU A 37 6.71 10.21 5.60
CA LEU A 37 7.30 10.36 6.92
C LEU A 37 6.75 9.31 7.91
N VAL A 38 5.43 9.15 7.96
CA VAL A 38 4.76 8.16 8.81
C VAL A 38 5.22 6.75 8.47
N LEU A 39 5.27 6.39 7.18
CA LEU A 39 5.73 5.07 6.74
C LEU A 39 7.21 4.82 7.09
N SER A 40 8.06 5.85 6.98
CA SER A 40 9.47 5.73 7.37
C SER A 40 9.64 5.53 8.87
N ILE A 41 8.82 6.22 9.68
CA ILE A 41 8.80 6.05 11.14
C ILE A 41 8.25 4.67 11.52
N GLU A 42 7.19 4.21 10.85
CA GLU A 42 6.60 2.87 11.03
C GLU A 42 7.66 1.78 10.82
N HIS A 43 8.42 1.86 9.72
CA HIS A 43 9.49 0.90 9.44
C HIS A 43 10.59 0.90 10.51
N LEU A 44 11.01 2.08 10.97
CA LEU A 44 11.98 2.18 12.07
C LEU A 44 11.43 1.55 13.35
N GLY A 45 10.14 1.73 13.64
CA GLY A 45 9.47 1.09 14.78
C GLY A 45 9.46 -0.43 14.67
N ASP A 46 9.15 -0.95 13.48
CA ASP A 46 9.17 -2.39 13.18
C ASP A 46 10.57 -2.98 13.36
N GLU A 47 11.62 -2.28 12.94
CA GLU A 47 13.02 -2.70 13.18
C GLU A 47 13.35 -2.81 14.68
N ARG A 48 12.86 -1.87 15.50
CA ARG A 48 13.06 -1.94 16.96
C ARG A 48 12.27 -3.07 17.58
N ALA A 49 11.03 -3.30 17.12
CA ALA A 49 10.21 -4.41 17.57
C ALA A 49 10.86 -5.75 17.22
N ALA A 50 11.40 -5.90 16.00
CA ALA A 50 12.13 -7.08 15.57
C ALA A 50 13.43 -7.31 16.36
N ALA A 51 14.06 -6.23 16.85
CA ALA A 51 15.20 -6.29 17.75
C ALA A 51 14.81 -6.47 19.23
N GLU A 52 13.54 -6.76 19.54
CA GLU A 52 12.97 -6.90 20.88
C GLU A 52 13.08 -5.64 21.76
N ASP A 53 13.39 -4.48 21.17
CA ASP A 53 13.38 -3.17 21.84
C ASP A 53 11.98 -2.55 21.73
N THR A 54 11.03 -3.15 22.45
CA THR A 54 9.61 -2.74 22.44
C THR A 54 9.40 -1.32 22.95
N THR A 55 10.28 -0.83 23.83
CA THR A 55 10.20 0.56 24.33
C THR A 55 10.58 1.55 23.24
N ALA A 56 11.64 1.30 22.47
CA ALA A 56 11.97 2.17 21.35
C ALA A 56 10.97 2.04 20.19
N ALA A 57 10.44 0.84 19.94
CA ALA A 57 9.37 0.62 18.97
C ALA A 57 8.12 1.46 19.29
N ALA A 58 7.62 1.35 20.53
CA ALA A 58 6.44 2.11 20.98
C ALA A 58 6.63 3.63 20.85
N ARG A 59 7.83 4.14 21.15
CA ARG A 59 8.16 5.57 20.94
C ARG A 59 8.09 5.96 19.47
N LEU A 60 8.62 5.13 18.57
CA LEU A 60 8.56 5.40 17.13
C LEU A 60 7.12 5.36 16.62
N PHE A 61 6.31 4.38 17.04
CA PHE A 61 4.91 4.35 16.64
C PHE A 61 4.13 5.57 17.15
N ALA A 62 4.42 6.04 18.37
CA ALA A 62 3.87 7.29 18.90
C ALA A 62 4.32 8.53 18.11
N ASP A 63 5.59 8.62 17.70
CA ASP A 63 6.09 9.68 16.82
C ASP A 63 5.31 9.71 15.49
N GLY A 64 5.05 8.53 14.91
CA GLY A 64 4.27 8.40 13.67
C GLY A 64 2.84 8.90 13.84
N LEU A 65 2.19 8.55 14.96
CA LEU A 65 0.85 9.04 15.30
C LEU A 65 0.83 10.57 15.45
N ALA A 66 1.84 11.15 16.09
CA ALA A 66 1.94 12.60 16.22
C ALA A 66 2.05 13.31 14.85
N VAL A 67 2.67 12.69 13.84
CA VAL A 67 2.71 13.23 12.47
C VAL A 67 1.33 13.21 11.81
N VAL A 68 0.55 12.15 12.04
CA VAL A 68 -0.84 12.05 11.57
C VAL A 68 -1.73 13.08 12.27
N ASP A 69 -1.64 13.20 13.60
CA ASP A 69 -2.44 14.14 14.40
C ASP A 69 -2.12 15.61 14.03
N ALA A 70 -0.88 15.90 13.64
CA ALA A 70 -0.47 17.21 13.17
C ALA A 70 -0.86 17.48 11.71
N ALA A 71 -1.46 16.54 10.99
CA ALA A 71 -1.87 16.73 9.60
C ALA A 71 -3.05 17.73 9.53
N PRO A 72 -2.98 18.75 8.65
CA PRO A 72 -4.10 19.66 8.46
C PRO A 72 -5.38 18.94 8.00
N GLN A 73 -6.55 19.45 8.38
CA GLN A 73 -7.86 18.92 7.96
C GLN A 73 -8.00 18.81 6.42
N GLY A 74 -7.29 19.66 5.67
CA GLY A 74 -7.24 19.59 4.21
C GLY A 74 -6.67 18.28 3.66
N CYS A 75 -5.87 17.53 4.43
CA CYS A 75 -5.37 16.22 4.01
C CYS A 75 -6.46 15.15 3.97
N PHE A 76 -7.51 15.29 4.80
CA PHE A 76 -8.60 14.31 4.95
C PHE A 76 -9.87 14.67 4.16
N SER A 77 -9.87 15.82 3.47
CA SER A 77 -11.01 16.26 2.68
C SER A 77 -11.12 15.44 1.38
N PRO A 78 -12.34 15.10 0.91
CA PRO A 78 -12.52 14.44 -0.38
C PRO A 78 -11.99 15.35 -1.51
N GLY A 79 -10.96 14.88 -2.21
CA GLY A 79 -10.16 15.67 -3.17
C GLY A 79 -8.77 16.09 -2.66
N GLY A 80 -8.41 15.74 -1.43
CA GLY A 80 -7.04 15.79 -0.94
C GLY A 80 -6.12 14.93 -1.81
N SER A 81 -4.90 15.41 -2.04
CA SER A 81 -3.87 14.90 -2.94
C SER A 81 -3.91 13.37 -3.11
N GLY A 82 -4.34 12.89 -4.29
CA GLY A 82 -4.35 11.46 -4.66
C GLY A 82 -5.36 11.15 -5.77
N ALA A 83 -5.13 10.06 -6.50
CA ALA A 83 -6.11 9.54 -7.47
C ALA A 83 -7.37 9.06 -6.72
N ALA A 84 -8.54 9.07 -7.38
CA ALA A 84 -9.81 8.67 -6.77
C ALA A 84 -9.69 7.33 -6.01
N GLY A 85 -9.88 7.37 -4.68
CA GLY A 85 -9.75 6.21 -3.79
C GLY A 85 -8.38 6.00 -3.12
N THR A 86 -7.39 6.87 -3.34
CA THR A 86 -6.00 6.75 -2.83
C THR A 86 -5.46 8.05 -2.22
N GLY A 87 -6.33 8.89 -1.67
CA GLY A 87 -5.95 10.18 -1.10
C GLY A 87 -5.01 10.06 0.10
N ALA A 88 -4.08 11.00 0.24
CA ALA A 88 -3.12 11.06 1.35
C ALA A 88 -3.79 10.94 2.74
N GLY A 89 -4.97 11.54 2.94
CA GLY A 89 -5.72 11.43 4.19
C GLY A 89 -6.13 10.00 4.53
N MET A 90 -6.62 9.23 3.57
CA MET A 90 -6.98 7.83 3.78
C MET A 90 -5.75 6.99 4.14
N GLN A 91 -4.60 7.26 3.51
CA GLN A 91 -3.36 6.59 3.84
C GLN A 91 -2.87 6.93 5.25
N LEU A 92 -3.01 8.20 5.68
CA LEU A 92 -2.69 8.63 7.04
C LEU A 92 -3.61 7.97 8.07
N GLU A 93 -4.91 7.87 7.81
CA GLU A 93 -5.87 7.19 8.68
C GLU A 93 -5.54 5.69 8.83
N GLN A 94 -5.29 5.01 7.71
CA GLN A 94 -4.89 3.60 7.72
C GLN A 94 -3.57 3.39 8.46
N ALA A 95 -2.59 4.29 8.27
CA ALA A 95 -1.34 4.24 8.99
C ALA A 95 -1.54 4.47 10.50
N ALA A 96 -2.36 5.45 10.89
CA ALA A 96 -2.66 5.69 12.30
C ALA A 96 -3.29 4.46 12.99
N GLU A 97 -4.20 3.76 12.31
CA GLU A 97 -4.78 2.53 12.87
C GLU A 97 -3.71 1.44 13.06
N ARG A 98 -2.87 1.20 12.05
CA ARG A 98 -1.76 0.24 12.18
C ARG A 98 -0.78 0.62 13.28
N LEU A 99 -0.44 1.90 13.40
CA LEU A 99 0.49 2.38 14.42
C LEU A 99 -0.06 2.24 15.85
N LYS A 100 -1.36 2.48 16.06
CA LYS A 100 -2.01 2.24 17.37
C LYS A 100 -1.91 0.76 17.74
N GLN A 101 -2.30 -0.13 16.82
CA GLN A 101 -2.21 -1.57 17.04
C GLN A 101 -0.78 -2.00 17.38
N LYS A 102 0.21 -1.57 16.59
CA LYS A 102 1.62 -1.88 16.82
C LYS A 102 2.15 -1.33 18.15
N ALA A 103 1.70 -0.15 18.57
CA ALA A 103 2.07 0.43 19.86
C ALA A 103 1.49 -0.36 21.04
N ASP A 104 0.23 -0.79 20.93
CA ASP A 104 -0.43 -1.63 21.93
C ASP A 104 0.25 -3.01 22.03
N ASP A 105 0.61 -3.61 20.90
CA ASP A 105 1.32 -4.89 20.84
C ASP A 105 2.72 -4.79 21.48
N ALA A 106 3.45 -3.70 21.18
CA ALA A 106 4.74 -3.43 21.80
C ALA A 106 4.63 -3.23 23.33
N ALA A 107 3.55 -2.60 23.81
CA ALA A 107 3.30 -2.42 25.23
C ALA A 107 2.92 -3.72 25.96
N ALA A 108 2.27 -4.67 25.26
CA ALA A 108 1.88 -5.97 25.81
C ALA A 108 3.06 -6.95 25.99
N GLY A 109 4.28 -6.60 25.55
CA GLY A 109 5.45 -7.47 25.65
C GLY A 109 5.34 -8.76 24.81
N GLY A 110 4.46 -8.76 23.81
CA GLY A 110 4.17 -9.90 22.95
C GLY A 110 5.14 -9.99 21.77
N GLY A 111 5.76 -11.16 21.61
CA GLY A 111 6.82 -11.43 20.65
C GLY A 111 6.37 -11.47 19.18
N THR A 112 7.37 -11.24 18.32
CA THR A 112 7.35 -11.24 16.85
C THR A 112 6.34 -10.28 16.23
N PRO A 113 6.78 -9.30 15.42
CA PRO A 113 5.85 -8.59 14.55
C PRO A 113 5.19 -9.62 13.63
N GLN A 114 3.89 -9.84 13.82
CA GLN A 114 3.08 -10.34 12.73
C GLN A 114 3.20 -9.28 11.64
N HIS A 115 3.96 -9.63 10.60
CA HIS A 115 3.68 -9.12 9.27
C HIS A 115 2.17 -9.04 9.12
N ALA A 116 1.67 -7.87 8.72
CA ALA A 116 0.30 -7.72 8.29
C ALA A 116 0.10 -8.52 6.99
N GLU A 117 0.02 -9.83 7.11
CA GLU A 117 -0.76 -10.69 6.24
C GLU A 117 -2.04 -10.98 7.02
N GLY A 118 -3.04 -10.14 6.81
CA GLY A 118 -4.42 -10.46 7.15
C GLY A 118 -4.90 -11.61 6.29
N GLN A 119 -4.47 -12.83 6.61
CA GLN A 119 -5.16 -14.06 6.30
C GLN A 119 -5.35 -14.79 7.62
N PRO A 120 -6.59 -14.98 8.12
CA PRO A 120 -6.79 -15.93 9.19
C PRO A 120 -6.22 -17.25 8.71
N ALA A 121 -5.30 -17.86 9.47
CA ALA A 121 -4.81 -19.19 9.17
C ALA A 121 -6.03 -20.08 8.92
N PRO A 122 -6.29 -20.50 7.68
CA PRO A 122 -7.47 -21.31 7.46
C PRO A 122 -7.14 -22.63 8.13
N SER A 123 -8.09 -23.17 8.89
CA SER A 123 -8.12 -24.59 9.21
C SER A 123 -7.73 -25.35 7.93
N GLU A 124 -6.93 -26.42 8.00
CA GLU A 124 -6.38 -27.11 6.81
C GLU A 124 -7.45 -27.40 5.73
N SER A 125 -8.71 -27.61 6.13
CA SER A 125 -9.89 -27.76 5.25
C SER A 125 -10.30 -26.50 4.47
N GLY A 126 -10.08 -25.31 5.01
CA GLY A 126 -10.33 -24.02 4.35
C GLY A 126 -9.22 -23.66 3.35
N GLN A 127 -7.97 -24.05 3.63
CA GLN A 127 -6.81 -23.78 2.76
C GLN A 127 -6.96 -24.53 1.43
N GLU A 128 -7.37 -25.79 1.48
CA GLU A 128 -7.66 -26.60 0.28
C GLU A 128 -8.74 -25.92 -0.57
N SER A 129 -9.85 -25.49 0.05
CA SER A 129 -10.94 -24.82 -0.67
C SER A 129 -10.53 -23.47 -1.29
N GLN A 130 -9.58 -22.78 -0.66
CA GLN A 130 -9.05 -21.49 -1.14
C GLN A 130 -8.06 -21.70 -2.28
N LEU A 131 -7.22 -22.74 -2.21
CA LEU A 131 -6.32 -23.15 -3.28
C LEU A 131 -7.10 -23.60 -4.51
N ASP A 132 -8.17 -24.37 -4.34
CA ASP A 132 -9.06 -24.77 -5.44
C ASP A 132 -9.69 -23.56 -6.13
N ARG A 133 -10.18 -22.59 -5.36
CA ARG A 133 -10.77 -21.35 -5.91
C ARG A 133 -9.76 -20.52 -6.69
N LEU A 134 -8.52 -20.43 -6.21
CA LEU A 134 -7.43 -19.73 -6.90
C LEU A 134 -7.03 -20.47 -8.19
N GLN A 135 -7.02 -21.80 -8.18
CA GLN A 135 -6.74 -22.61 -9.37
C GLN A 135 -7.84 -22.50 -10.42
N GLU A 136 -9.11 -22.49 -10.01
CA GLU A 136 -10.26 -22.26 -10.89
C GLU A 136 -10.17 -20.89 -11.57
N SER A 137 -9.93 -19.83 -10.79
CA SER A 137 -9.78 -18.46 -11.29
C SER A 137 -8.60 -18.32 -12.26
N SER A 138 -7.47 -18.98 -11.97
CA SER A 138 -6.31 -19.00 -12.87
C SER A 138 -6.63 -19.68 -14.20
N ARG A 139 -7.34 -20.82 -14.17
CA ARG A 139 -7.77 -21.54 -15.38
C ARG A 139 -8.77 -20.73 -16.20
N GLU A 140 -9.68 -20.03 -15.54
CA GLU A 140 -10.65 -19.14 -16.21
C GLU A 140 -9.94 -17.97 -16.90
N ALA A 141 -9.03 -17.28 -16.21
CA ALA A 141 -8.25 -16.20 -16.80
C ALA A 141 -7.35 -16.67 -17.97
N GLN A 142 -6.86 -17.92 -17.93
CA GLN A 142 -6.15 -18.52 -19.06
C GLN A 142 -7.09 -18.79 -20.25
N ARG A 143 -8.30 -19.30 -19.99
CA ARG A 143 -9.31 -19.51 -21.04
C ARG A 143 -9.74 -18.19 -21.68
N GLU A 144 -9.98 -17.15 -20.89
CA GLU A 144 -10.33 -15.81 -21.40
C GLU A 144 -9.20 -15.21 -22.26
N ARG A 145 -7.94 -15.42 -21.87
CA ARG A 145 -6.80 -15.00 -22.69
C ARG A 145 -6.73 -15.75 -24.02
N ASN A 146 -6.93 -17.07 -24.01
CA ASN A 146 -6.94 -17.87 -25.23
C ASN A 146 -8.11 -17.50 -26.15
N THR A 147 -9.33 -17.35 -25.63
CA THR A 147 -10.49 -16.96 -26.46
C THR A 147 -10.38 -15.52 -26.96
N GLY A 148 -9.76 -14.62 -26.19
CA GLY A 148 -9.41 -13.28 -26.64
C GLY A 148 -8.43 -13.31 -27.82
N GLN A 149 -7.41 -14.17 -27.76
CA GLN A 149 -6.43 -14.35 -28.83
C GLN A 149 -7.04 -14.99 -30.08
N GLU A 150 -7.89 -16.01 -29.94
CA GLU A 150 -8.60 -16.63 -31.07
C GLU A 150 -9.55 -15.63 -31.75
N ARG A 151 -10.24 -14.78 -30.98
CA ARG A 151 -11.07 -13.71 -31.53
C ARG A 151 -10.23 -12.68 -32.28
N ASP A 152 -9.10 -12.28 -31.71
CA ASP A 152 -8.19 -11.34 -32.35
C ASP A 152 -7.50 -11.94 -33.59
N GLU A 153 -7.33 -13.27 -33.65
CA GLU A 153 -6.83 -14.00 -34.83
C GLU A 153 -7.93 -14.10 -35.91
N TYR A 154 -9.16 -14.43 -35.54
CA TYR A 154 -10.32 -14.43 -36.45
C TYR A 154 -10.60 -13.03 -37.04
N LEU A 155 -10.35 -11.96 -36.28
CA LEU A 155 -10.46 -10.57 -36.75
C LEU A 155 -9.23 -10.08 -37.51
N ARG A 156 -8.09 -10.81 -37.47
CA ARG A 156 -6.89 -10.50 -38.27
C ARG A 156 -6.79 -11.33 -39.54
N ASP A 157 -7.42 -12.50 -39.58
CA ASP A 157 -7.61 -13.32 -40.78
C ASP A 157 -8.70 -12.69 -41.69
N ASP A 158 -8.51 -11.41 -42.03
CA ASP A 158 -9.11 -10.78 -43.20
C ASP A 158 -8.26 -11.15 -44.44
N ASP A 159 -8.11 -12.44 -44.72
CA ASP A 159 -7.95 -12.97 -46.08
C ASP A 159 -9.29 -13.55 -46.56
N TYR A 160 -10.35 -12.74 -46.44
CA TYR A 160 -11.58 -12.93 -47.22
C TYR A 160 -11.92 -11.61 -47.90
N GLY A 161 -11.50 -11.53 -49.16
CA GLY A 161 -11.56 -10.33 -49.98
C GLY A 161 -12.93 -9.70 -50.12
N SER A 162 -12.87 -8.38 -50.34
CA SER A 162 -13.87 -7.58 -51.06
C SER A 162 -15.22 -7.40 -50.37
N GLY A 163 -15.24 -6.62 -49.27
CA GLY A 163 -16.47 -5.94 -48.83
C GLY A 163 -16.89 -4.86 -49.84
N PRO A 164 -18.17 -4.75 -50.24
CA PRO A 164 -18.58 -3.91 -51.36
C PRO A 164 -18.50 -2.41 -51.02
N ASP A 165 -17.98 -1.63 -51.98
CA ASP A 165 -18.04 -0.16 -52.01
C ASP A 165 -19.47 0.31 -51.72
N ARG A 166 -19.65 1.10 -50.65
CA ARG A 166 -20.92 1.78 -50.39
C ARG A 166 -20.75 3.27 -50.67
N PRO A 167 -21.34 3.80 -51.75
CA PRO A 167 -21.42 5.22 -51.97
C PRO A 167 -22.70 5.75 -51.33
N TRP A 168 -22.54 6.50 -50.24
CA TRP A 168 -23.42 7.58 -49.82
C TRP A 168 -22.66 8.50 -48.87
#